data_AF-A0A2S0KSK8-F1
#
_entry.id   AF-A0A2S0KSK8-F1
#
_cell.length_a   1.000
_cell.length_b   1.000
_cell.length_c   1.000
_cell.angle_alpha   90.00
_cell.angle_beta   90.00
_cell.angle_gamma   90.00
#
_symmetry.space_group_name_H-M   'P 1'
#
loop_
_entity.id
_entity.type
_entity.pdbx_description
1 polymer ?
#
loop_
_entity_poly.entity_id
_entity_poly.type
_entity_poly.pdbx_seq_one_letter_code
_entity_poly.pdbx_strand_id
1 'polypeptide(L)' 'MQDPFFTKTRCDRCGAPLTVRIMSMYNEDVLCMTCKEKERQRPDYREAVEADNAAIRRGDRNFKGIGLKKK' A
#
# COMPACT_ATOMS: atom_id res chain seq x y z
N MET A 1 -0.89 -6.29 -21.44
CA MET A 1 -1.52 -6.57 -20.14
C MET A 1 -1.70 -5.24 -19.42
N GLN A 2 -2.92 -4.87 -19.03
CA GLN A 2 -3.17 -3.66 -18.24
C GLN A 2 -2.94 -4.00 -16.78
N ASP A 3 -2.10 -3.22 -16.10
CA ASP A 3 -1.81 -3.42 -14.68
C ASP A 3 -3.12 -3.21 -13.87
N PRO A 4 -3.50 -4.16 -12.98
CA PRO A 4 -4.72 -4.09 -12.18
C PRO A 4 -4.88 -2.78 -11.40
N PHE A 5 -3.76 -2.11 -11.07
CA PHE A 5 -3.78 -0.81 -10.42
C PHE A 5 -4.56 0.22 -11.23
N PHE A 6 -4.46 0.22 -12.56
CA PHE A 6 -5.11 1.21 -13.43
C PHE A 6 -6.57 0.91 -13.73
N THR A 7 -6.99 -0.35 -13.58
CA THR A 7 -8.35 -0.80 -13.91
C THR A 7 -9.24 -0.98 -12.68
N LYS A 8 -8.65 -1.11 -11.47
CA LYS A 8 -9.42 -1.22 -10.23
C LYS A 8 -10.21 0.05 -9.92
N THR A 9 -11.51 -0.13 -9.71
CA THR A 9 -12.46 0.93 -9.32
C THR A 9 -12.89 0.81 -7.86
N ARG A 10 -12.49 -0.25 -7.15
CA ARG A 10 -12.88 -0.52 -5.76
C ARG A 10 -11.66 -0.83 -4.91
N CYS A 11 -11.69 -0.38 -3.66
CA CYS A 11 -10.65 -0.60 -2.66
C CYS A 11 -10.60 -2.08 -2.27
N ASP A 12 -9.41 -2.66 -2.23
CA ASP A 12 -9.20 -4.08 -1.89
C ASP A 12 -9.54 -4.42 -0.43
N ARG A 13 -9.53 -3.42 0.47
CA ARG A 13 -9.81 -3.64 1.90
C ARG A 13 -11.25 -3.39 2.32
N CYS A 14 -11.84 -2.31 1.82
CA CYS A 14 -13.18 -1.90 2.24
C CYS A 14 -14.24 -2.02 1.15
N GLY A 15 -13.86 -2.30 -0.10
CA GLY A 15 -14.79 -2.38 -1.24
C GLY A 15 -15.37 -1.04 -1.70
N ALA A 16 -15.00 0.08 -1.05
CA ALA A 16 -15.47 1.41 -1.39
C ALA A 16 -14.98 1.84 -2.79
N PRO A 17 -15.76 2.67 -3.52
CA PRO A 17 -15.33 3.19 -4.80
C PRO A 17 -14.05 4.02 -4.65
N LEU A 18 -13.09 3.80 -5.56
CA LEU A 18 -11.82 4.51 -5.61
C LEU A 18 -11.97 5.78 -6.46
N THR A 19 -12.20 6.91 -5.81
CA THR A 19 -12.05 8.23 -6.46
C THR A 19 -10.56 8.57 -6.63
N VAL A 20 -9.77 8.21 -5.62
CA VAL A 20 -8.31 8.26 -5.62
C VAL A 20 -7.82 6.89 -5.15
N ARG A 21 -6.78 6.40 -5.81
CA ARG A 21 -6.20 5.08 -5.55
C ARG A 21 -4.73 5.22 -5.15
N ILE A 22 -4.33 4.45 -4.15
CA ILE A 22 -2.96 4.41 -3.65
C ILE A 22 -2.60 2.98 -3.28
N MET A 23 -1.33 2.61 -3.42
CA MET A 23 -0.86 1.31 -2.94
C MET A 23 -0.65 1.32 -1.42
N SER A 24 -0.91 0.17 -0.80
CA SER A 24 -0.54 -0.07 0.60
C SER A 24 0.97 0.10 0.80
N MET A 25 1.37 0.52 1.99
CA MET A 25 2.80 0.52 2.36
C MET A 25 3.32 -0.88 2.75
N TYR A 26 2.41 -1.83 2.96
CA TYR A 26 2.75 -3.16 3.46
C TYR A 26 2.71 -4.24 2.39
N ASN A 27 1.94 -4.03 1.32
CA ASN A 27 1.73 -4.98 0.24
C ASN A 27 1.29 -4.27 -1.06
N GLU A 28 0.94 -5.05 -2.08
CA GLU A 28 0.51 -4.54 -3.39
C GLU A 28 -1.01 -4.22 -3.47
N ASP A 29 -1.71 -4.14 -2.33
CA ASP A 29 -3.15 -3.84 -2.31
C ASP A 29 -3.43 -2.40 -2.76
N VAL A 30 -4.52 -2.23 -3.52
CA VAL A 30 -5.02 -0.92 -3.93
C VAL A 30 -6.03 -0.43 -2.91
N LEU A 31 -5.68 0.68 -2.26
CA LEU A 31 -6.44 1.27 -1.18
C LEU A 31 -7.07 2.59 -1.59
N CYS A 32 -8.18 2.91 -0.93
CA CYS A 32 -8.70 4.28 -0.86
C CYS A 32 -7.90 5.10 0.17
N MET A 33 -8.03 6.43 0.10
CA MET A 33 -7.36 7.34 1.03
C MET A 33 -7.72 7.08 2.50
N THR A 34 -8.97 6.72 2.80
CA THR A 34 -9.40 6.37 4.16
C THR A 34 -8.69 5.11 4.68
N CYS A 35 -8.52 4.09 3.85
CA CYS A 35 -7.76 2.89 4.23
C CYS A 35 -6.28 3.20 4.40
N LYS A 36 -5.72 4.11 3.59
CA LYS A 36 -4.34 4.59 3.76
C LYS A 36 -4.14 5.34 5.07
N GLU A 37 -5.08 6.17 5.47
CA GLU A 37 -5.02 6.87 6.77
C GLU A 37 -5.05 5.89 7.93
N LYS A 38 -5.89 4.85 7.86
CA LYS A 38 -5.89 3.77 8.85
C LYS A 38 -4.55 3.07 8.91
N GLU A 39 -3.90 2.84 7.77
CA GLU A 39 -2.53 2.29 7.74
C GLU A 39 -1.54 3.21 8.45
N ARG A 40 -1.60 4.52 8.18
CA ARG A 40 -0.71 5.53 8.78
C ARG A 40 -0.81 5.62 10.30
N GLN A 41 -1.96 5.27 10.85
CA GLN A 41 -2.20 5.25 12.30
C GLN A 41 -1.70 3.95 12.97
N ARG A 42 -1.31 2.94 12.20
CA ARG A 42 -0.78 1.71 12.79
C ARG A 42 0.61 1.96 13.40
N PRO A 43 0.93 1.32 14.53
CA PRO A 43 2.23 1.49 15.19
C PRO A 43 3.41 1.00 14.33
N ASP A 44 3.18 0.01 13.46
CA ASP A 44 4.16 -0.59 12.55
C ASP A 44 4.31 0.18 11.22
N TYR A 45 3.58 1.28 11.02
CA TYR A 45 3.62 2.03 9.75
C TYR A 45 4.99 2.62 9.46
N ARG A 46 5.66 3.11 10.50
CA ARG A 46 6.99 3.68 10.37
C ARG A 46 8.00 2.65 9.87
N GLU A 47 7.93 1.42 10.36
CA GLU A 47 8.80 0.33 9.91
C GLU A 47 8.59 0.03 8.42
N ALA A 48 7.33 0.02 7.96
CA ALA A 48 7.00 -0.20 6.56
C ALA A 48 7.59 0.90 5.66
N VAL A 49 7.47 2.16 6.08
CA VAL A 49 8.05 3.32 5.36
C VAL A 49 9.59 3.27 5.35
N GLU A 50 10.22 2.90 6.45
CA GLU A 50 11.67 2.79 6.53
C GLU A 50 12.19 1.66 5.63
N ALA A 51 11.50 0.53 5.59
CA ALA A 51 11.85 -0.59 4.71
C ALA A 51 11.71 -0.23 3.22
N ASP A 52 10.64 0.47 2.84
CA ASP A 52 10.44 0.96 1.47
C ASP A 52 11.54 1.94 1.05
N ASN A 53 11.83 2.94 1.90
CA ASN A 53 12.92 3.87 1.65
C ASN A 53 14.28 3.17 1.57
N ALA A 54 14.53 2.14 2.39
CA ALA A 54 15.76 1.37 2.33
C ALA A 54 15.88 0.53 1.05
N ALA A 55 14.78 0.00 0.52
CA ALA A 55 14.75 -0.67 -0.78
C ALA A 55 15.05 0.31 -1.92
N ILE A 56 14.38 1.47 -1.94
CA ILE A 56 14.60 2.52 -2.93
C ILE A 56 16.07 2.98 -2.92
N ARG A 57 16.67 3.18 -1.74
CA ARG A 57 18.09 3.54 -1.59
C ARG A 57 19.05 2.47 -2.11
N ARG A 58 18.66 1.19 -2.03
CA ARG A 58 19.41 0.07 -2.62
C ARG A 58 19.19 -0.09 -4.13
N GLY A 59 18.34 0.74 -4.73
CA GLY A 59 18.00 0.69 -6.15
C GLY A 59 16.81 -0.23 -6.46
N ASP A 60 16.19 -0.84 -5.45
CA ASP A 60 14.99 -1.66 -5.63
C ASP A 60 13.74 -0.78 -5.57
N ARG A 61 13.16 -0.53 -6.74
CA ARG A 61 11.92 0.26 -6.90
C ARG A 61 10.66 -0.60 -6.97
N ASN A 62 10.80 -1.94 -6.90
CA ASN A 62 9.70 -2.90 -6.95
C ASN A 62 9.55 -3.62 -5.61
N PHE A 63 9.85 -2.93 -4.51
CA PHE A 63 9.72 -3.47 -3.17
C PHE A 63 8.26 -3.76 -2.84
N LYS A 64 7.96 -5.02 -2.50
CA LYS A 64 6.59 -5.48 -2.25
C LYS A 64 6.04 -5.11 -0.87
N GLY A 65 6.79 -4.36 -0.07
CA GLY A 65 6.45 -4.04 1.32
C GLY A 65 6.89 -5.14 2.30
N ILE A 66 6.67 -4.87 3.59
CA ILE A 66 7.08 -5.76 4.70
C ILE A 66 6.03 -6.83 5.06
N GLY A 67 4.92 -6.90 4.32
CA GLY A 67 3.77 -7.74 4.63
C GLY A 67 2.91 -7.17 5.75
N LEU A 68 1.59 -7.14 5.54
CA LEU A 68 0.65 -6.74 6.59
C LEU A 68 0.57 -7.84 7.65
N LYS A 69 1.29 -7.69 8.77
CA LYS A 69 1.13 -8.60 9.91
C LYS A 69 -0.30 -8.47 10.44
N LYS A 70 -1.05 -9.57 10.41
CA LYS A 70 -2.31 -9.71 11.15
C LYS A 70 -1.93 -9.80 12.62
N LYS A 71 -2.26 -8.77 13.39
CA LYS A 71 -2.13 -8.80 14.84
C LYS A 71 -3.41 -9.36 15.44
#